data_AF-A0A6A5YG80-F1
#
_entry.id   AF-A0A6A5YG80-F1
#
_cell.length_a   1.000
_cell.length_b   1.000
_cell.length_c   1.000
_cell.angle_alpha   90.00
_cell.angle_beta   90.00
_cell.angle_gamma   90.00
#
_symmetry.space_group_name_H-M   'P 1'
#
loop_
_entity.id
_entity.type
_entity.pdbx_description
1 polymer ?
#
loop_
_entity_poly.entity_id
_entity_poly.type
_entity_poly.pdbx_seq_one_letter_code
_entity_poly.pdbx_strand_id
1 'polypeptide(L)'
;MWGDFIRKRVIPYIFNKAQRVPRSVYLPSNFRWSRLPPFKHRPTSRRTPKFPPYSKLGRLRNGRWYCSCNLLAVRHTVQRNTPNKGKRFLRCPKHPGRQCDFILWEEHEGKL
;
A
#
# COMPACT_ATOMS: atom_id res chain seq x y z
N MET A 1 31.34 47.20 -37.64
CA MET A 1 30.45 46.02 -37.81
C MET A 1 30.51 45.21 -36.52
N TRP A 2 29.51 44.38 -36.22
CA TRP A 2 29.14 43.83 -34.90
C TRP A 2 28.41 44.90 -34.04
N GLY A 3 27.10 44.89 -33.83
CA GLY A 3 26.10 43.82 -33.89
C GLY A 3 25.48 43.60 -32.51
N ASP A 4 24.66 44.56 -32.07
CA ASP A 4 23.28 44.33 -31.64
C ASP A 4 22.93 43.04 -30.85
N PHE A 5 22.53 43.17 -29.57
CA PHE A 5 21.18 42.83 -29.05
C PHE A 5 21.12 42.57 -27.53
N ILE A 6 20.37 43.46 -26.86
CA ILE A 6 19.28 43.18 -25.91
C ILE A 6 19.55 42.26 -24.71
N ARG A 7 19.67 42.95 -23.56
CA ARG A 7 19.40 42.50 -22.18
C ARG A 7 18.19 41.54 -22.12
N LYS A 8 18.43 40.25 -21.88
CA LYS A 8 17.36 39.30 -21.51
C LYS A 8 17.18 39.29 -20.00
N ARG A 9 15.97 39.72 -19.63
CA ARG A 9 15.44 39.91 -18.29
C ARG A 9 15.42 38.60 -17.50
N VAL A 10 15.75 38.72 -16.22
CA VAL A 10 15.50 37.75 -15.15
C VAL A 10 14.01 37.40 -15.16
N ILE A 11 13.70 36.11 -15.17
CA ILE A 11 12.34 35.57 -15.01
C ILE A 11 12.09 35.40 -13.51
N PRO A 12 11.26 36.22 -12.84
CA PRO A 12 10.77 35.86 -11.52
C PRO A 12 9.71 34.78 -11.69
N TYR A 13 10.00 33.56 -11.24
CA TYR A 13 8.97 32.55 -11.01
C TYR A 13 8.10 33.05 -9.84
N ILE A 14 6.99 33.67 -10.21
CA ILE A 14 5.96 34.13 -9.28
C ILE A 14 5.36 32.89 -8.60
N PHE A 15 5.64 32.74 -7.30
CA PHE A 15 4.93 31.86 -6.39
C PHE A 15 3.48 32.33 -6.27
N ASN A 16 2.55 31.66 -6.96
CA ASN A 16 1.13 31.96 -6.77
C ASN A 16 0.56 31.03 -5.69
N LYS A 17 0.62 31.49 -4.42
CA LYS A 17 -0.22 30.98 -3.34
C LYS A 17 -1.66 31.41 -3.63
N ALA A 18 -2.42 30.57 -4.32
CA ALA A 18 -3.87 30.68 -4.37
C ALA A 18 -4.47 29.46 -3.66
N GLN A 19 -4.57 29.59 -2.34
CA GLN A 19 -5.48 28.79 -1.53
C GLN A 19 -6.90 28.99 -2.09
N ARG A 20 -7.41 28.00 -2.83
CA ARG A 20 -8.85 27.87 -3.07
C ARG A 20 -9.38 26.83 -2.11
N VAL A 21 -9.58 27.23 -0.86
CA VAL A 21 -10.54 26.54 0.00
C VAL A 21 -11.93 26.79 -0.60
N PRO A 22 -12.71 25.75 -0.96
CA PRO A 22 -14.10 25.98 -1.30
C PRO A 22 -14.83 26.47 -0.04
N ARG A 23 -15.35 27.70 -0.12
CA ARG A 23 -16.33 28.26 0.82
C ARG A 23 -17.47 27.24 0.99
N SER A 24 -17.68 26.83 2.24
CA SER A 24 -18.98 26.46 2.82
C SER A 24 -19.99 25.89 1.83
N VAL A 25 -20.02 24.56 1.69
CA VAL A 25 -21.19 23.88 1.14
C VAL A 25 -22.31 24.04 2.16
N TYR A 26 -23.13 25.08 2.00
CA TYR A 26 -24.41 25.15 2.71
C TYR A 26 -25.24 23.95 2.28
N LEU A 27 -25.30 22.92 3.14
CA LEU A 27 -26.31 21.87 2.99
C LEU A 27 -27.69 22.56 3.11
N PRO A 28 -28.62 22.36 2.17
CA PRO A 28 -29.98 22.84 2.33
C PRO A 28 -30.60 22.22 3.59
N SER A 29 -31.22 23.06 4.42
CA SER A 29 -31.76 22.79 5.75
C SER A 29 -32.87 21.72 5.84
N ASN A 30 -33.23 21.10 4.71
CA ASN A 30 -34.24 20.04 4.64
C ASN A 30 -33.66 18.62 4.50
N PHE A 31 -32.33 18.47 4.56
CA PHE A 31 -31.69 17.16 4.58
C PHE A 31 -31.84 16.49 5.96
N ARG A 32 -33.02 15.92 6.19
CA ARG A 32 -33.31 15.13 7.39
C ARG A 32 -32.61 13.78 7.27
N TRP A 33 -31.47 13.62 7.94
CA TRP A 33 -30.67 12.38 8.02
C TRP A 33 -31.46 11.12 8.41
N SER A 34 -32.66 11.28 8.98
CA SER A 34 -33.56 10.20 9.38
C SER A 34 -34.31 9.50 8.23
N ARG A 35 -34.10 9.90 6.97
CA ARG A 35 -34.67 9.23 5.78
C ARG A 35 -33.67 8.43 4.95
N LEU A 36 -32.44 8.25 5.42
CA LEU A 36 -31.58 7.24 4.81
C LEU A 36 -32.08 5.85 5.23
N PRO A 37 -32.33 4.91 4.29
CA PRO A 37 -32.61 3.53 4.67
C PRO A 37 -31.40 3.05 5.50
N PRO A 38 -31.60 2.27 6.58
CA PRO A 38 -30.48 1.69 7.28
C PRO A 38 -29.66 0.92 6.25
N PHE A 39 -28.34 1.16 6.22
CA PHE A 39 -27.44 0.29 5.48
C PHE A 39 -27.67 -1.11 6.04
N LYS A 40 -28.49 -1.92 5.35
CA LYS A 40 -28.54 -3.35 5.60
C LYS A 40 -27.18 -3.83 5.17
N HIS A 41 -26.22 -3.81 6.09
CA HIS A 41 -25.01 -4.58 5.98
C HIS A 41 -25.48 -6.01 5.78
N ARG A 42 -25.58 -6.42 4.51
CA ARG A 42 -25.80 -7.82 4.16
C ARG A 42 -24.66 -8.55 4.85
N PRO A 43 -24.93 -9.42 5.84
CA PRO A 43 -23.88 -10.24 6.39
C PRO A 43 -23.51 -11.18 5.26
N THR A 44 -22.44 -10.85 4.54
CA THR A 44 -21.84 -11.86 3.69
C THR A 44 -21.31 -12.89 4.67
N SER A 45 -22.08 -13.96 4.87
CA SER A 45 -21.57 -15.25 5.33
C SER A 45 -20.62 -15.76 4.25
N ARG A 46 -19.53 -15.03 4.07
CA ARG A 46 -18.30 -15.53 3.50
C ARG A 46 -17.53 -15.89 4.73
N ARG A 47 -17.37 -17.20 4.97
CA ARG A 47 -16.29 -17.71 5.82
C ARG A 47 -15.00 -17.19 5.20
N THR A 48 -14.60 -15.97 5.54
CA THR A 48 -13.25 -15.50 5.27
C THR A 48 -12.37 -16.39 6.10
N PRO A 49 -11.42 -17.13 5.49
CA PRO A 49 -10.41 -17.79 6.27
C PRO A 49 -9.75 -16.73 7.15
N LYS A 50 -9.71 -16.95 8.47
CA LYS A 50 -9.04 -16.08 9.45
C LYS A 50 -7.52 -16.14 9.28
N PHE A 51 -6.99 -16.02 8.06
CA PHE A 51 -5.55 -15.91 7.90
C PHE A 51 -5.14 -14.54 8.43
N PRO A 52 -4.11 -14.47 9.31
CA PRO A 52 -3.57 -13.22 9.78
C PRO A 52 -3.15 -12.37 8.57
N PRO A 53 -3.13 -11.03 8.69
CA PRO A 53 -2.98 -10.10 7.56
C PRO A 53 -1.62 -10.17 6.83
N TYR A 54 -0.78 -11.16 7.11
CA TYR A 54 0.65 -11.11 6.86
C TYR A 54 1.15 -11.73 5.55
N SER A 55 0.24 -12.15 4.66
CA SER A 55 0.36 -11.84 3.24
C SER A 55 -0.91 -12.33 2.53
N LYS A 56 -1.62 -11.45 1.84
CA LYS A 56 -2.73 -11.87 0.96
C LYS A 56 -2.26 -12.81 -0.17
N LEU A 57 -0.96 -12.88 -0.41
CA LEU A 57 -0.34 -13.59 -1.53
C LEU A 57 0.19 -14.98 -1.16
N GLY A 58 0.21 -15.33 0.14
CA GLY A 58 0.72 -16.61 0.64
C GLY A 58 -0.38 -17.65 0.86
N ARG A 59 -0.03 -18.93 0.69
CA ARG A 59 -0.90 -20.07 1.00
C ARG A 59 -0.18 -21.03 1.94
N LEU A 60 -0.77 -21.34 3.09
CA LEU A 60 -0.28 -22.39 3.98
C LEU A 60 -0.84 -23.74 3.54
N ARG A 61 0.02 -24.73 3.27
CA ARG A 61 -0.38 -26.12 2.95
C ARG A 61 0.55 -27.07 3.69
N ASN A 62 0.00 -27.98 4.49
CA ASN A 62 0.73 -28.99 5.26
C ASN A 62 1.87 -28.38 6.10
N GLY A 63 1.60 -27.27 6.80
CA GLY A 63 2.61 -26.58 7.63
C GLY A 63 3.71 -25.85 6.85
N ARG A 64 3.61 -25.75 5.52
CA ARG A 64 4.58 -25.07 4.66
C ARG A 64 3.93 -23.91 3.91
N TRP A 65 4.63 -22.80 3.82
CA TRP A 65 4.17 -21.62 3.09
C TRP A 65 4.55 -21.68 1.62
N TYR A 66 3.59 -21.32 0.77
CA TYR A 66 3.75 -21.22 -0.67
C TYR A 66 3.45 -19.78 -1.11
N CYS A 67 4.25 -19.25 -2.02
CA CYS A 67 4.02 -17.93 -2.59
C CYS A 67 2.90 -17.95 -3.65
N SER A 68 2.54 -16.80 -4.22
CA SER A 68 1.51 -16.72 -5.27
C SER A 68 1.87 -17.44 -6.57
N CYS A 69 3.16 -17.74 -6.77
CA CYS A 69 3.62 -18.61 -7.86
C CYS A 69 3.39 -20.11 -7.59
N ASN A 70 2.74 -20.48 -6.49
CA ASN A 70 2.62 -21.85 -5.97
C ASN A 70 3.97 -22.55 -5.74
N LEU A 71 5.04 -21.79 -5.53
CA LEU A 71 6.36 -22.33 -5.18
C LEU A 71 6.54 -22.28 -3.67
N LEU A 72 7.27 -23.26 -3.14
CA LEU A 72 7.62 -23.30 -1.73
C LEU A 72 8.41 -22.04 -1.36
N ALA A 73 7.95 -21.34 -0.34
CA ALA A 73 8.62 -20.14 0.14
C ALA A 73 9.97 -20.48 0.77
N VAL A 74 10.95 -19.63 0.51
CA VAL A 74 12.31 -19.78 1.05
C VAL A 74 12.56 -18.71 2.10
N ARG A 75 13.34 -19.09 3.10
CA ARG A 75 13.66 -18.30 4.29
C ARG A 75 14.90 -17.44 4.05
N HIS A 76 14.79 -16.16 4.36
CA HIS A 76 15.84 -15.15 4.23
C HIS A 76 15.99 -14.39 5.54
N THR A 77 17.20 -13.92 5.80
CA THR A 77 17.53 -13.08 6.94
C THR A 77 17.82 -11.67 6.45
N VAL A 78 17.30 -10.67 7.15
CA VAL A 78 17.64 -9.27 6.86
C VAL A 78 19.10 -9.04 7.25
N GLN A 79 19.97 -8.95 6.25
CA GLN A 79 21.39 -8.66 6.45
C GLN A 79 21.69 -7.16 6.55
N ARG A 80 20.81 -6.32 6.01
CA ARG A 80 20.97 -4.87 6.03
C ARG A 80 20.91 -4.33 7.45
N ASN A 81 21.73 -3.33 7.75
CA ASN A 81 21.75 -2.59 9.02
C ASN A 81 20.50 -1.71 9.15
N THR A 82 19.37 -2.33 9.45
CA THR A 82 18.08 -1.68 9.73
C THR A 82 17.59 -2.16 11.10
N PRO A 83 16.56 -1.55 11.70
CA PRO A 83 15.96 -2.05 12.95
C PRO A 83 15.47 -3.52 12.87
N ASN A 84 15.29 -4.03 11.66
CA ASN A 84 14.90 -5.42 11.40
C ASN A 84 16.09 -6.34 11.13
N LYS A 85 17.35 -5.88 11.32
CA LYS A 85 18.55 -6.70 11.11
C LYS A 85 18.46 -8.00 11.91
N GLY A 86 18.79 -9.11 11.27
CA GLY A 86 18.73 -10.43 11.88
C GLY A 86 17.34 -11.06 11.93
N LYS A 87 16.26 -10.30 11.67
CA LYS A 87 14.93 -10.89 11.54
C LYS A 87 14.84 -11.76 10.28
N ARG A 88 14.04 -12.82 10.37
CA ARG A 88 13.86 -13.81 9.32
C ARG A 88 12.48 -13.69 8.69
N PHE A 89 12.42 -13.87 7.38
CA PHE A 89 11.21 -13.81 6.59
C PHE A 89 11.24 -14.82 5.46
N LEU A 90 10.08 -15.33 5.09
CA LEU A 90 9.85 -16.13 3.91
C LEU A 90 9.54 -15.23 2.70
N ARG A 91 10.03 -15.61 1.52
CA ARG A 91 9.71 -14.95 0.24
C ARG A 91 9.67 -15.95 -0.91
N CYS A 92 9.29 -15.45 -2.08
CA CYS A 92 9.33 -16.22 -3.32
C CYS A 92 10.78 -16.63 -3.69
N PRO A 93 11.02 -17.90 -4.07
CA PRO A 93 12.36 -18.40 -4.40
C PRO A 93 12.90 -17.94 -5.76
N LYS A 94 12.06 -17.32 -6.61
CA LYS A 94 12.48 -16.87 -7.94
C LYS A 94 13.55 -15.78 -7.84
N HIS A 95 14.36 -15.67 -8.89
CA HIS A 95 15.36 -14.62 -9.03
C HIS A 95 14.72 -13.22 -8.97
N PRO A 96 15.50 -12.20 -8.51
CA PRO A 96 15.09 -10.80 -8.58
C PRO A 96 14.59 -10.43 -9.99
N GLY A 97 13.45 -9.74 -10.07
CA GLY A 97 12.77 -9.39 -11.32
C GLY A 97 11.71 -10.41 -11.80
N ARG A 98 11.73 -11.64 -11.30
CA ARG A 98 10.68 -12.66 -11.57
C ARG A 98 9.91 -13.12 -10.34
N GLN A 99 10.34 -12.69 -9.15
CA GLN A 99 9.67 -12.94 -7.89
C GLN A 99 8.33 -12.22 -7.80
N CYS A 100 7.37 -12.84 -7.12
CA CYS A 100 6.15 -12.16 -6.70
C CYS A 100 6.36 -11.44 -5.35
N ASP A 101 5.43 -10.56 -5.00
CA ASP A 101 5.50 -9.73 -3.79
C ASP A 101 5.10 -10.47 -2.49
N PHE A 102 5.24 -11.80 -2.48
CA PHE A 102 5.01 -12.60 -1.28
C PHE A 102 6.17 -12.41 -0.31
N ILE A 103 5.86 -11.90 0.88
CA ILE A 103 6.78 -11.74 2.02
C ILE A 103 6.00 -12.10 3.29
N LEU A 104 6.55 -12.95 4.13
CA LEU A 104 5.97 -13.33 5.42
C LEU A 104 7.05 -13.38 6.49
N TRP A 105 6.89 -12.65 7.59
CA TRP A 105 7.83 -12.68 8.71
C TRP A 105 7.66 -13.95 9.56
N GLU A 106 8.76 -14.54 10.03
CA GLU A 106 8.73 -15.77 10.86
C GLU A 106 8.00 -15.58 12.19
N GLU A 107 8.02 -14.37 12.76
CA GLU A 107 7.26 -14.02 13.97
C GLU A 107 5.74 -14.23 13.82
N HIS A 108 5.26 -14.38 12.57
CA HIS A 108 3.87 -14.67 12.24
C HIS A 108 3.63 -16.16 11.91
N GLU A 109 4.67 -16.99 11.74
CA GLU A 109 4.49 -18.44 11.57
C GLU A 109 3.99 -19.10 12.85
N GLY A 110 4.45 -18.64 14.02
CA GLY A 110 4.09 -19.20 15.33
C GLY A 110 2.74 -18.73 15.89
N LYS A 111 1.98 -17.92 15.14
CA LYS A 111 0.64 -17.44 15.54
C LYS A 111 -0.50 -18.20 14.83
N LEU A 112 -0.20 -19.38 14.30
CA LEU A 112 -1.16 -20.28 13.68
C LEU A 112 -1.93 -21.10 14.72
#